data_AF-A0A329X851-F1
#
_entry.id   AF-A0A329X851-F1
#
_cell.length_a   1.000
_cell.length_b   1.000
_cell.length_c   1.000
_cell.angle_alpha   90.00
_cell.angle_beta   90.00
_cell.angle_gamma   90.00
#
_symmetry.space_group_name_H-M   'P 1'
#
loop_
_entity.id
_entity.type
_entity.pdbx_description
1 polymer ?
#
loop_
_entity_poly.entity_id
_entity_poly.type
_entity_poly.pdbx_seq_one_letter_code
_entity_poly.pdbx_strand_id
1 'polypeptide(L)'
;MAKEITDETVSQLSAHFAPGKIPTEAAFYSLIDWAMLWRQLFGWRDSDQTYHPGVGLQVIDNRLAVKIGDGISLEPKGLALKLQLDGGLMLDKSGVLSVDGTVAVSAQAFKLLPEETQKQIAKLLLNAGTKHSQ
;
A
#
# COMPACT_ATOMS: atom_id res chain seq x y z
N MET A 1 25.30 12.49 12.57
CA MET A 1 23.81 12.62 12.51
C MET A 1 23.46 12.79 11.05
N ALA A 2 22.66 11.89 10.47
CA ALA A 2 22.25 12.04 9.07
C ALA A 2 21.36 13.29 8.96
N LYS A 3 21.75 14.25 8.11
CA LYS A 3 20.92 15.42 7.82
C LYS A 3 19.65 14.95 7.12
N GLU A 4 18.51 15.39 7.63
CA GLU A 4 17.21 15.08 7.05
C GLU A 4 17.04 15.80 5.71
N ILE A 5 16.50 15.07 4.72
CA ILE A 5 16.19 15.61 3.40
C ILE A 5 14.84 16.32 3.50
N THR A 6 14.86 17.65 3.46
CA THR A 6 13.70 18.53 3.51
C THR A 6 13.80 19.56 2.38
N ASP A 7 12.68 20.19 2.00
CA ASP A 7 12.68 21.22 0.95
C ASP A 7 13.63 22.39 1.30
N GLU A 8 13.77 22.68 2.59
CA GLU A 8 14.67 23.70 3.10
C GLU A 8 16.14 23.31 2.90
N THR A 9 16.51 22.06 3.21
CA THR A 9 17.89 21.58 3.04
C THR A 9 18.26 21.40 1.56
N VAL A 10 17.30 21.05 0.68
CA VAL A 10 17.48 21.10 -0.79
C VAL A 10 17.76 22.54 -1.25
N SER A 11 16.93 23.49 -0.80
CA SER A 11 17.02 24.89 -1.24
C SER A 11 18.35 25.52 -0.82
N GLN A 12 18.80 25.24 0.41
CA GLN A 12 20.11 25.69 0.91
C GLN A 12 21.25 25.11 0.08
N LEU A 13 21.22 23.80 -0.21
CA LEU A 13 22.22 23.17 -1.07
C LEU A 13 22.23 23.83 -2.46
N SER A 14 21.06 24.00 -3.08
CA SER A 14 20.95 24.64 -4.39
C SER A 14 21.50 26.07 -4.40
N ALA A 15 21.31 26.84 -3.33
CA ALA A 15 21.81 28.21 -3.22
C ALA A 15 23.36 28.25 -3.20
N HIS A 16 24.01 27.25 -2.62
CA HIS A 16 25.47 27.15 -2.60
C HIS A 16 26.08 26.86 -3.98
N PHE A 17 25.32 26.25 -4.89
CA PHE A 17 25.74 25.91 -6.26
C PHE A 17 25.13 26.85 -7.33
N ALA A 18 24.55 27.98 -6.93
CA ALA A 18 23.96 28.94 -7.85
C ALA A 18 25.02 29.61 -8.76
N PRO A 19 24.64 30.07 -9.97
CA PRO A 19 25.55 30.78 -10.88
C PRO A 19 26.26 31.96 -10.21
N GLY A 20 27.56 32.09 -10.45
CA GLY A 20 28.39 33.17 -9.87
C GLY A 20 28.78 32.95 -8.41
N LYS A 21 28.43 31.83 -7.79
CA LYS A 21 28.96 31.40 -6.49
C LYS A 21 30.08 30.39 -6.69
N ILE A 22 31.11 30.48 -5.86
CA ILE A 22 32.10 29.41 -5.69
C ILE A 22 31.63 28.59 -4.48
N PRO A 23 31.21 27.32 -4.67
CA PRO A 23 30.76 26.49 -3.56
C PRO A 23 31.89 26.26 -2.56
N THR A 24 31.56 26.24 -1.27
CA THR A 24 32.52 25.95 -0.20
C THR A 24 32.73 24.45 -0.04
N GLU A 25 33.81 24.06 0.63
CA GLU A 25 34.07 22.66 0.99
C GLU A 25 32.87 22.02 1.72
N ALA A 26 32.24 22.74 2.65
CA ALA A 26 31.05 22.29 3.35
C ALA A 26 29.83 22.04 2.43
N ALA A 27 29.71 22.81 1.33
CA ALA A 27 28.67 22.60 0.33
C ALA A 27 28.89 21.30 -0.44
N PHE A 28 30.15 20.97 -0.76
CA PHE A 28 30.49 19.69 -1.39
C PHE A 28 30.26 18.50 -0.45
N TYR A 29 30.63 18.59 0.83
CA TYR A 29 30.30 17.52 1.79
C TYR A 29 28.79 17.31 1.90
N SER A 30 28.01 18.39 1.94
CA SER A 30 26.55 18.27 1.95
C SER A 30 26.03 17.60 0.68
N LEU A 31 26.57 17.91 -0.50
CA LEU A 31 26.20 17.21 -1.74
C LEU A 31 26.55 15.71 -1.70
N ILE A 32 27.72 15.35 -1.17
CA ILE A 32 28.17 13.96 -1.06
C ILE A 32 27.29 13.17 -0.07
N ASP A 33 26.97 13.74 1.09
CA ASP A 33 26.06 13.14 2.07
C ASP A 33 24.69 12.84 1.44
N TRP A 34 24.16 13.79 0.67
CA TRP A 34 22.91 13.62 -0.06
C TRP A 34 23.01 12.52 -1.11
N ALA A 35 24.08 12.52 -1.90
CA ALA A 35 24.32 11.46 -2.87
C ALA A 35 24.35 10.09 -2.18
N MET A 36 25.02 9.95 -1.03
CA MET A 36 25.06 8.70 -0.26
C MET A 36 23.68 8.30 0.28
N LEU A 37 22.88 9.24 0.79
CA LEU A 37 21.51 8.97 1.23
C LEU A 37 20.63 8.46 0.08
N TRP A 38 20.71 9.09 -1.09
CA TRP A 38 20.01 8.62 -2.29
C TRP A 38 20.51 7.24 -2.73
N ARG A 39 21.83 6.99 -2.72
CA ARG A 39 22.39 5.66 -2.99
C ARG A 39 21.83 4.59 -2.07
N GLN A 40 21.75 4.88 -0.77
CA GLN A 40 21.20 3.96 0.22
C GLN A 40 19.70 3.72 0.01
N LEU A 41 18.92 4.78 -0.24
CA LEU A 41 17.48 4.69 -0.51
C LEU A 41 17.20 3.86 -1.77
N PHE A 42 18.03 4.03 -2.79
CA PHE A 42 17.91 3.33 -4.06
C PHE A 42 18.74 2.05 -4.13
N GLY A 43 19.18 1.51 -2.99
CA GLY A 43 19.78 0.17 -2.93
C GLY A 43 21.05 -0.01 -3.77
N TRP A 44 21.83 1.06 -4.00
CA TRP A 44 23.07 0.99 -4.77
C TRP A 44 24.04 -0.01 -4.12
N ARG A 45 24.37 -1.07 -4.85
CA ARG A 45 25.46 -2.00 -4.51
C ARG A 45 26.51 -1.88 -5.60
N ASP A 46 27.76 -1.61 -5.20
CA ASP A 46 28.88 -1.27 -6.09
C ASP A 46 29.24 -2.33 -7.16
N SER A 47 28.58 -3.50 -7.14
CA SER A 47 28.90 -4.63 -8.03
C SER A 47 28.04 -4.75 -9.29
N ASP A 48 26.95 -4.00 -9.41
CA ASP A 48 26.04 -4.10 -10.56
C ASP A 48 25.57 -2.69 -10.93
N GLN A 49 25.94 -2.20 -12.12
CA GLN A 49 25.71 -0.82 -12.60
C GLN A 49 24.22 -0.49 -12.83
N THR A 50 23.31 -1.30 -12.29
CA THR A 50 21.89 -1.26 -12.55
C THR A 50 21.18 -0.72 -11.32
N TYR A 51 20.50 0.41 -11.49
CA TYR A 51 19.74 1.08 -10.45
C TYR A 51 18.60 0.18 -9.97
N HIS A 52 18.70 -0.37 -8.76
CA HIS A 52 17.66 -1.22 -8.18
C HIS A 52 17.21 -0.65 -6.84
N PRO A 53 16.08 0.08 -6.79
CA PRO A 53 15.52 0.49 -5.52
C PRO A 53 15.21 -0.73 -4.65
N GLY A 54 15.08 -0.52 -3.34
CA GLY A 54 14.75 -1.59 -2.39
C GLY A 54 13.50 -2.40 -2.78
N VAL A 55 13.37 -3.61 -2.21
CA VAL A 55 12.23 -4.50 -2.47
C VAL A 55 10.91 -3.77 -2.21
N GLY A 56 9.97 -3.85 -3.16
CA GLY A 56 8.68 -3.16 -3.11
C GLY A 56 8.64 -1.81 -3.86
N LEU A 57 9.77 -1.35 -4.39
CA LEU A 57 9.88 -0.17 -5.23
C LEU A 57 10.40 -0.54 -6.63
N GLN A 58 10.14 0.31 -7.61
CA GLN A 58 10.67 0.21 -8.97
C GLN A 58 10.85 1.59 -9.59
N VAL A 59 11.62 1.68 -10.67
CA VAL A 59 11.68 2.90 -11.49
C VAL A 59 10.90 2.69 -12.76
N ILE A 60 9.99 3.62 -13.05
CA ILE A 60 9.25 3.70 -14.31
C ILE A 60 9.49 5.09 -14.88
N ASP A 61 9.98 5.19 -16.12
CA ASP A 61 10.24 6.47 -16.79
C ASP A 61 11.04 7.48 -15.94
N ASN A 62 12.12 7.01 -15.32
CA ASN A 62 12.98 7.79 -14.42
C ASN A 62 12.28 8.33 -13.15
N ARG A 63 11.11 7.80 -12.80
CA ARG A 63 10.39 8.13 -11.56
C ARG A 63 10.35 6.93 -10.63
N LEU A 64 10.55 7.18 -9.34
CA LEU A 64 10.34 6.17 -8.32
C LEU A 64 8.84 5.87 -8.21
N ALA A 65 8.49 4.60 -8.25
CA ALA A 65 7.13 4.09 -8.11
C ALA A 65 7.11 2.90 -7.15
N VAL A 66 5.93 2.62 -6.58
CA VAL A 66 5.69 1.40 -5.82
C VAL A 66 5.55 0.22 -6.78
N LYS A 67 6.23 -0.89 -6.48
CA LYS A 67 6.06 -2.14 -7.20
C LYS A 67 4.81 -2.84 -6.67
N ILE A 68 3.77 -2.89 -7.50
CA ILE A 68 2.47 -3.45 -7.15
C ILE A 68 2.41 -4.90 -7.60
N GLY A 69 2.06 -5.80 -6.68
CA GLY A 69 1.80 -7.21 -6.95
C GLY A 69 0.32 -7.56 -6.86
N ASP A 70 0.03 -8.86 -6.84
CA ASP A 70 -1.34 -9.35 -6.67
C ASP A 70 -1.94 -8.91 -5.33
N GLY A 71 -3.25 -8.66 -5.32
CA GLY A 71 -3.99 -8.24 -4.13
C GLY A 71 -3.86 -6.76 -3.75
N ILE A 72 -3.04 -5.98 -4.46
CA ILE A 72 -2.92 -4.52 -4.28
C ILE A 72 -3.26 -3.82 -5.61
N SER A 73 -3.90 -2.67 -5.54
CA SER A 73 -4.19 -1.79 -6.69
C SER A 73 -3.72 -0.36 -6.42
N LEU A 74 -3.40 0.36 -7.48
CA LEU A 74 -3.24 1.82 -7.43
C LEU A 74 -4.57 2.47 -7.80
N GLU A 75 -5.11 3.27 -6.90
CA GLU A 75 -6.32 4.06 -7.10
C GLU A 75 -5.99 5.56 -7.05
N PRO A 76 -6.89 6.45 -7.52
CA PRO A 76 -6.66 7.90 -7.49
C PRO A 76 -6.36 8.46 -6.09
N LYS A 77 -6.78 7.76 -5.03
CA LYS A 77 -6.54 8.14 -3.63
C LYS A 77 -5.26 7.52 -3.03
N GLY A 78 -4.53 6.68 -3.78
CA GLY A 78 -3.33 5.98 -3.32
C GLY A 78 -3.43 4.47 -3.48
N LEU A 79 -2.70 3.73 -2.64
CA LEU A 79 -2.72 2.26 -2.66
C LEU A 79 -3.98 1.72 -2.00
N ALA A 80 -4.58 0.70 -2.60
CA ALA A 80 -5.75 0.00 -2.10
C ALA A 80 -5.57 -1.52 -2.13
N LEU A 81 -6.34 -2.24 -1.32
CA LEU A 81 -6.46 -3.69 -1.42
C LEU A 81 -7.39 -4.03 -2.59
N LYS A 82 -6.92 -4.91 -3.47
CA LYS A 82 -7.74 -5.45 -4.55
C LYS A 82 -8.60 -6.58 -4.01
N LEU A 83 -9.84 -6.26 -3.65
CA LEU A 83 -10.83 -7.26 -3.22
C LEU A 83 -11.61 -7.79 -4.43
N GLN A 84 -11.93 -9.08 -4.39
CA GLN A 84 -12.80 -9.69 -5.39
C GLN A 84 -14.25 -9.27 -5.14
N LEU A 85 -14.94 -8.83 -6.19
CA LEU A 85 -16.38 -8.61 -6.13
C LEU A 85 -17.06 -9.91 -5.73
N ASP A 86 -17.93 -9.87 -4.72
CA ASP A 86 -18.61 -11.04 -4.15
C ASP A 86 -17.66 -12.11 -3.54
N GLY A 87 -16.39 -11.74 -3.28
CA GLY A 87 -15.37 -12.63 -2.73
C GLY A 87 -15.46 -12.90 -1.23
N GLY A 88 -16.53 -12.45 -0.57
CA GLY A 88 -16.75 -12.63 0.87
C GLY A 88 -15.85 -11.77 1.77
N LEU A 89 -15.06 -10.85 1.21
CA LEU A 89 -14.24 -9.88 1.95
C LEU A 89 -14.61 -8.46 1.54
N MET A 90 -14.67 -7.55 2.51
CA MET A 90 -14.92 -6.13 2.28
C MET A 90 -14.00 -5.25 3.16
N LEU A 91 -13.78 -4.01 2.74
CA LEU A 91 -13.27 -2.97 3.63
C LEU A 91 -14.46 -2.23 4.27
N ASP A 92 -14.44 -2.04 5.58
CA ASP A 92 -15.43 -1.21 6.24
C ASP A 92 -15.18 0.29 6.00
N LYS A 93 -16.06 1.15 6.53
CA LYS A 93 -15.94 2.61 6.37
C LYS A 93 -14.66 3.21 6.99
N SER A 94 -14.00 2.48 7.89
CA SER A 94 -12.72 2.87 8.48
C SER A 94 -11.51 2.27 7.75
N GLY A 95 -11.74 1.47 6.70
CA GLY A 95 -10.70 0.81 5.92
C GLY A 95 -10.16 -0.49 6.55
N VAL A 96 -10.87 -1.05 7.53
CA VAL A 96 -10.50 -2.34 8.14
C VAL A 96 -11.04 -3.48 7.28
N LEU A 97 -10.20 -4.47 7.00
CA LEU A 97 -10.59 -5.69 6.29
C LEU A 97 -11.52 -6.53 7.16
N SER A 98 -12.68 -6.88 6.62
CA SER A 98 -13.72 -7.66 7.30
C SER A 98 -14.37 -8.67 6.36
N VAL A 99 -15.10 -9.62 6.95
CA VAL A 99 -15.87 -10.62 6.18
C VAL A 99 -17.19 -10.00 5.75
N ASP A 100 -17.50 -10.15 4.46
CA ASP A 100 -18.82 -9.83 3.94
C ASP A 100 -19.82 -10.93 4.30
N GLY A 101 -20.54 -10.73 5.40
CA GLY A 101 -21.56 -11.67 5.88
C GLY A 101 -22.74 -11.87 4.92
N THR A 102 -22.89 -11.05 3.87
CA THR A 102 -23.96 -11.21 2.87
C THR A 102 -23.60 -12.24 1.80
N VAL A 103 -22.30 -12.50 1.59
CA VAL A 103 -21.81 -13.38 0.51
C VAL A 103 -20.95 -14.53 1.05
N ALA A 104 -20.32 -14.36 2.21
CA ALA A 104 -19.45 -15.36 2.84
C ALA A 104 -20.22 -16.45 3.60
N VAL A 105 -21.28 -17.01 3.00
CA VAL A 105 -22.05 -18.10 3.59
C VAL A 105 -21.66 -19.41 2.90
N SER A 106 -20.97 -20.30 3.63
CA SER A 106 -20.59 -21.62 3.09
C SER A 106 -21.70 -22.65 3.32
N ALA A 107 -22.24 -23.21 2.24
CA ALA A 107 -23.19 -24.31 2.30
C ALA A 107 -22.61 -25.56 3.01
N GLN A 108 -21.28 -25.76 2.95
CA GLN A 108 -20.61 -26.87 3.62
C GLN A 108 -20.52 -26.62 5.12
N ALA A 109 -20.15 -25.40 5.54
CA ALA A 109 -20.16 -25.02 6.95
C ALA A 109 -21.57 -25.13 7.54
N PHE A 110 -22.60 -24.76 6.78
CA PHE A 110 -23.99 -24.91 7.18
C PHE A 110 -24.38 -26.37 7.45
N LYS A 111 -23.96 -27.31 6.58
CA LYS A 111 -24.23 -28.75 6.74
C LYS A 111 -23.57 -29.36 7.97
N LEU A 112 -22.47 -28.76 8.45
CA LEU A 112 -21.75 -29.22 9.64
C LEU A 112 -22.37 -28.71 10.95
N LEU A 113 -23.34 -27.79 10.88
CA LEU A 113 -24.06 -27.32 12.07
C LEU A 113 -24.91 -28.46 12.67
N PRO A 114 -25.14 -28.47 13.99
CA PRO A 114 -26.08 -29.40 14.61
C PRO A 114 -27.48 -29.32 13.96
N GLU A 115 -28.16 -30.47 13.83
CA GLU A 115 -29.50 -30.52 13.20
C GLU A 115 -30.48 -29.51 13.80
N GLU A 116 -30.43 -29.34 15.13
CA GLU A 116 -31.31 -28.42 15.84
C GLU A 116 -31.08 -26.97 15.39
N THR A 117 -29.81 -26.57 15.23
CA THR A 117 -29.45 -25.25 14.71
C THR A 117 -29.90 -25.07 13.26
N GLN A 118 -29.74 -26.10 12.42
CA GLN A 118 -30.20 -26.05 11.02
C GLN A 118 -31.73 -25.86 10.94
N LYS A 119 -32.50 -26.57 11.77
CA LYS A 119 -33.97 -26.46 11.86
C LYS A 119 -34.41 -25.08 12.35
N GLN A 120 -33.72 -24.53 13.34
CA GLN A 120 -33.99 -23.17 13.84
C GLN A 120 -33.75 -22.12 12.75
N ILE A 121 -32.65 -22.22 12.00
CA ILE A 121 -32.37 -21.32 10.89
C ILE A 121 -33.43 -21.46 9.78
N ALA A 122 -33.80 -22.69 9.40
CA ALA A 122 -34.86 -22.92 8.42
C ALA A 122 -36.20 -22.28 8.83
N LYS A 123 -36.57 -22.39 10.11
CA LYS A 123 -37.79 -21.76 10.64
C LYS A 123 -37.73 -20.23 10.58
N LEU A 124 -36.57 -19.64 10.89
CA LEU A 124 -36.37 -18.19 10.78
C LEU A 124 -36.52 -17.72 9.33
N LEU A 125 -35.95 -18.44 8.37
CA LEU A 125 -36.04 -18.12 6.95
C LEU A 125 -37.49 -18.21 6.41
N LEU A 126 -38.24 -19.25 6.80
CA LEU A 126 -39.66 -19.38 6.45
C LEU A 126 -40.51 -18.22 6.98
N ASN A 127 -40.27 -17.80 8.22
CA ASN A 127 -40.99 -16.67 8.83
C ASN A 127 -40.61 -15.32 8.21
N ALA A 128 -39.38 -15.16 7.72
CA ALA A 128 -38.95 -13.96 7.01
C ALA A 128 -39.62 -13.84 5.64
N GLY A 129 -39.78 -14.96 4.92
CA GLY A 129 -40.45 -15.00 3.61
C GLY A 129 -41.94 -14.67 3.66
N THR A 130 -42.64 -15.06 4.73
CA THR A 130 -44.09 -14.79 4.87
C THR A 130 -44.40 -13.35 5.25
N LYS A 131 -43.49 -12.63 5.92
CA LYS A 131 -43.68 -11.21 6.28
C LYS A 131 -43.60 -10.23 5.10
N HIS A 132 -43.04 -10.63 3.96
CA HIS A 132 -42.96 -9.80 2.75
C HIS A 132 -44.09 -10.07 1.74
N SER A 133 -45.04 -10.96 2.06
CA SER A 133 -46.19 -11.31 1.20
C SER A 133 -47.52 -10.71 1.66
N GLN A 134 -47.50 -9.68 2.51
CA GLN A 134 -48.68 -8.91 2.95
C GLN A 134 -48.51 -7.42 2.64
#